data_AF-A0A974HMZ2-F1
#
_entry.id   AF-A0A974HMZ2-F1
#
_cell.length_a   1.000
_cell.length_b   1.000
_cell.length_c   1.000
_cell.angle_alpha   90.00
_cell.angle_beta   90.00
_cell.angle_gamma   90.00
#
_symmetry.space_group_name_H-M   'P 1'
#
loop_
_entity.id
_entity.type
_entity.pdbx_description
1 polymer ?
#
loop_
_entity_poly.entity_id
_entity_poly.type
_entity_poly.pdbx_seq_one_letter_code
_entity_poly.pdbx_strand_id
1 'polypeptide(L)'
;MSFEDISNTTTKCAAPFGFTEEERKRILDTVQNGPLLTPPMPDKNLLKHFEFMSKKELSLTLHLSTLSEYVKASRIPRGLRVHLEPILCKDNAEFRDKWHQILDRCSIDLMTSTIQALQGEIRETTQEIHKLTMEIKNTFTNEEMTETLNATKIKLGKLREYIVQKKLKKFKRDTQDYQLGQVYTWTQWRREDRRA
;
A
#
# COMPACT_ATOMS: atom_id res chain seq x y z
N MET A 1 1.64 46.30 -6.27
CA MET A 1 2.02 44.94 -6.72
C MET A 1 0.74 44.17 -6.94
N SER A 2 0.45 43.85 -8.19
CA SER A 2 -0.75 43.12 -8.63
C SER A 2 -0.51 41.60 -8.56
N PHE A 3 -1.58 40.80 -8.65
CA PHE A 3 -1.45 39.35 -8.79
C PHE A 3 -0.67 38.94 -10.06
N GLU A 4 -0.73 39.74 -11.13
CA GLU A 4 0.05 39.54 -12.36
C GLU A 4 1.55 39.78 -12.13
N ASP A 5 1.92 40.79 -11.35
CA ASP A 5 3.32 41.06 -11.00
C ASP A 5 3.93 39.89 -10.20
N ILE A 6 3.13 39.28 -9.32
CA ILE A 6 3.53 38.16 -8.46
C ILE A 6 3.54 36.83 -9.24
N SER A 7 2.58 36.58 -10.14
CA SER A 7 2.58 35.37 -10.97
C SER A 7 3.78 35.31 -11.91
N ASN A 8 4.24 36.46 -12.39
CA ASN A 8 5.42 36.56 -13.24
C ASN A 8 6.74 36.32 -12.49
N THR A 9 6.69 36.18 -11.15
CA THR A 9 7.86 35.91 -10.30
C THR A 9 8.29 34.43 -10.37
N THR A 10 7.40 33.50 -10.77
CA THR A 10 7.79 32.09 -10.95
C THR A 10 6.97 31.38 -12.02
N THR A 11 7.64 30.59 -12.86
CA THR A 11 7.00 29.70 -13.85
C THR A 11 6.71 28.31 -13.29
N LYS A 12 7.00 28.06 -12.01
CA LYS A 12 6.78 26.76 -11.36
C LYS A 12 5.31 26.61 -10.95
N CYS A 13 4.55 25.84 -11.73
CA CYS A 13 3.18 25.44 -11.42
C CYS A 13 3.14 24.01 -10.84
N ALA A 14 2.03 23.61 -10.23
CA ALA A 14 1.79 22.21 -9.88
C ALA A 14 1.85 21.35 -11.15
N ALA A 15 2.75 20.37 -11.19
CA ALA A 15 2.86 19.43 -12.30
C ALA A 15 1.90 18.24 -12.05
N PRO A 16 0.76 18.13 -12.76
CA PRO A 16 -0.02 16.91 -12.73
C PRO A 16 0.83 15.79 -13.35
N PHE A 17 1.17 14.79 -12.54
CA PHE A 17 2.01 13.69 -12.99
C PHE A 17 1.21 12.76 -13.91
N GLY A 18 1.70 12.58 -15.14
CA GLY A 18 1.20 11.61 -16.11
C GLY A 18 2.34 11.17 -17.01
N PHE A 19 2.49 9.87 -17.22
CA PHE A 19 3.57 9.30 -18.05
C PHE A 19 3.30 9.52 -19.54
N THR A 20 4.22 10.16 -20.25
CA THR A 20 4.18 10.27 -21.73
C THR A 20 4.51 8.93 -22.39
N GLU A 21 4.11 8.74 -23.66
CA GLU A 21 4.39 7.50 -24.39
C GLU A 21 5.89 7.21 -24.55
N GLU A 22 6.73 8.26 -24.67
CA GLU A 22 8.17 8.07 -24.79
C GLU A 22 8.83 7.66 -23.46
N GLU A 23 8.30 8.11 -22.33
CA GLU A 23 8.73 7.68 -20.99
C GLU A 23 8.33 6.24 -20.73
N ARG A 24 7.11 5.84 -21.13
CA ARG A 24 6.67 4.43 -21.07
C ARG A 24 7.62 3.52 -21.85
N LYS A 25 8.03 3.96 -23.04
CA LYS A 25 8.95 3.19 -23.90
C LYS A 25 10.37 3.11 -23.30
N ARG A 26 10.90 4.20 -22.77
CA ARG A 26 12.21 4.21 -22.06
C ARG A 26 12.23 3.33 -20.82
N ILE A 27 11.14 3.33 -20.04
CA ILE A 27 11.00 2.49 -18.85
C ILE A 27 10.96 1.00 -19.24
N LEU A 28 10.29 0.64 -20.35
CA LEU A 28 10.27 -0.72 -20.88
C LEU A 28 11.64 -1.20 -21.42
N ASP A 29 12.36 -0.34 -22.15
CA ASP A 29 13.68 -0.68 -22.71
C ASP A 29 14.77 -0.83 -21.65
N THR A 30 14.65 -0.10 -20.52
CA THR A 30 15.59 -0.20 -19.39
C THR A 30 15.43 -1.52 -18.62
N VAL A 31 14.23 -2.11 -18.63
CA VAL A 31 13.93 -3.39 -17.95
C VAL A 31 14.42 -4.59 -18.77
N GLN A 32 14.54 -4.48 -20.09
CA GLN A 32 14.96 -5.60 -20.96
C GLN A 32 16.49 -5.83 -21.03
N ASN A 33 17.33 -4.87 -20.65
CA ASN A 33 18.79 -4.92 -20.89
C ASN A 33 19.67 -4.94 -19.63
N GLY A 34 19.11 -5.26 -18.46
CA GLY A 34 19.91 -5.45 -17.23
C GLY A 34 20.66 -6.78 -17.23
N PRO A 35 21.99 -6.82 -16.97
CA PRO A 35 22.74 -8.07 -16.99
C PRO A 35 22.31 -8.99 -15.85
N LEU A 36 21.89 -10.20 -16.24
CA LEU A 36 21.48 -11.30 -15.38
C LEU A 36 22.71 -12.05 -14.87
N LEU A 37 23.44 -11.47 -13.91
CA LEU A 37 24.56 -12.17 -13.24
C LEU A 37 24.59 -11.78 -11.76
N THR A 38 23.89 -12.55 -10.93
CA THR A 38 24.15 -12.60 -9.50
C THR A 38 25.07 -13.79 -9.20
N PRO A 39 26.19 -13.59 -8.47
CA PRO A 39 27.06 -14.69 -8.05
C PRO A 39 26.31 -15.64 -7.11
N PRO A 40 26.74 -16.91 -6.99
CA PRO A 40 26.10 -17.87 -6.10
C PRO A 40 26.19 -17.37 -4.65
N MET A 41 25.03 -16.99 -4.11
CA MET A 41 24.90 -16.63 -2.70
C MET A 41 25.14 -17.88 -1.85
N PRO A 42 25.82 -17.78 -0.69
CA PRO A 42 26.01 -18.91 0.21
C PRO A 42 24.68 -19.58 0.55
N ASP A 43 24.61 -20.90 0.53
CA ASP A 43 23.38 -21.71 0.68
C ASP A 43 22.47 -21.27 1.84
N LYS A 44 23.03 -20.91 3.00
CA LYS A 44 22.25 -20.42 4.16
C LYS A 44 21.60 -19.04 3.98
N ASN A 45 22.09 -18.22 3.06
CA ASN A 45 21.49 -16.92 2.72
C ASN A 45 20.30 -17.08 1.78
N LEU A 46 20.29 -18.14 0.97
CA LEU A 46 19.26 -18.37 -0.04
C LEU A 46 17.92 -18.77 0.58
N LEU A 47 17.92 -19.65 1.59
CA LEU A 47 16.72 -19.98 2.37
C LEU A 47 16.20 -18.78 3.19
N LYS A 48 17.09 -17.98 3.77
CA LYS A 48 16.70 -16.76 4.50
C LYS A 48 16.07 -15.73 3.56
N HIS A 49 16.61 -15.58 2.35
CA HIS A 49 16.07 -14.71 1.33
C HIS A 49 14.69 -15.20 0.87
N PHE A 50 14.53 -16.51 0.65
CA PHE A 50 13.22 -17.10 0.38
C PHE A 50 12.19 -16.86 1.49
N GLU A 51 12.57 -17.04 2.77
CA GLU A 51 11.69 -16.75 3.91
C GLU A 51 11.31 -15.26 3.96
N PHE A 52 12.25 -14.36 3.71
CA PHE A 52 12.02 -12.91 3.66
C PHE A 52 11.05 -12.53 2.53
N MET A 53 11.33 -13.00 1.32
CA MET A 53 10.51 -12.72 0.13
C MET A 53 9.09 -13.27 0.30
N SER A 54 8.94 -14.47 0.86
CA SER A 54 7.63 -15.05 1.14
C SER A 54 6.83 -14.26 2.19
N LYS A 55 7.50 -13.71 3.22
CA LYS A 55 6.85 -12.80 4.18
C LYS A 55 6.43 -11.49 3.53
N LYS A 56 7.26 -10.95 2.63
CA LYS A 56 6.96 -9.74 1.86
C LYS A 56 5.72 -9.96 0.99
N GLU A 57 5.69 -11.02 0.19
CA GLU A 57 4.56 -11.39 -0.68
C GLU A 57 3.27 -11.56 0.12
N LEU A 58 3.31 -12.29 1.24
CA LEU A 58 2.15 -12.44 2.12
C LEU A 58 1.64 -11.08 2.64
N SER A 59 2.54 -10.20 3.08
CA SER A 59 2.18 -8.88 3.60
C SER A 59 1.54 -8.00 2.53
N LEU A 60 2.13 -7.97 1.33
CA LEU A 60 1.62 -7.21 0.18
C LEU A 60 0.25 -7.72 -0.24
N THR A 61 0.08 -9.03 -0.38
CA THR A 61 -1.19 -9.66 -0.78
C THR A 61 -2.29 -9.40 0.25
N LEU A 62 -1.99 -9.50 1.55
CA LEU A 62 -2.94 -9.16 2.61
C LEU A 62 -3.24 -7.66 2.65
N HIS A 63 -2.29 -6.80 2.29
CA HIS A 63 -2.54 -5.36 2.17
C HIS A 63 -3.46 -5.03 1.01
N LEU A 64 -3.16 -5.56 -0.18
CA LEU A 64 -3.98 -5.45 -1.38
C LEU A 64 -5.40 -5.90 -1.10
N SER A 65 -5.57 -7.14 -0.61
CA SER A 65 -6.89 -7.71 -0.32
C SER A 65 -7.69 -6.83 0.65
N THR A 66 -7.07 -6.36 1.73
CA THR A 66 -7.77 -5.49 2.68
C THR A 66 -8.12 -4.14 2.08
N LEU A 67 -7.21 -3.53 1.32
CA LEU A 67 -7.46 -2.23 0.69
C LEU A 67 -8.60 -2.33 -0.34
N SER A 68 -8.67 -3.44 -1.09
CA SER A 68 -9.79 -3.74 -1.98
C SER A 68 -11.13 -3.85 -1.24
N GLU A 69 -11.16 -4.46 -0.06
CA GLU A 69 -12.39 -4.50 0.76
C GLU A 69 -12.82 -3.11 1.24
N TYR A 70 -11.86 -2.24 1.59
CA TYR A 70 -12.16 -0.83 1.90
C TYR A 70 -12.76 -0.09 0.70
N VAL A 71 -12.18 -0.25 -0.49
CA VAL A 71 -12.68 0.38 -1.73
C VAL A 71 -14.08 -0.14 -2.09
N LYS A 72 -14.33 -1.47 -2.02
CA LYS A 72 -15.65 -2.06 -2.25
C LYS A 72 -16.72 -1.53 -1.31
N ALA A 73 -16.35 -1.29 -0.05
CA ALA A 73 -17.25 -0.74 0.96
C ALA A 73 -17.36 0.81 0.89
N SER A 74 -16.64 1.47 -0.03
CA SER A 74 -16.48 2.93 -0.10
C SER A 74 -16.07 3.55 1.24
N ARG A 75 -15.18 2.87 1.97
CA ARG A 75 -14.69 3.28 3.29
C ARG A 75 -13.22 3.64 3.22
N ILE A 76 -12.83 4.69 3.92
CA ILE A 76 -11.43 5.14 3.99
C ILE A 76 -10.86 4.79 5.37
N PRO A 77 -9.75 4.03 5.42
CA PRO A 77 -9.05 3.74 6.67
C PRO A 77 -8.64 5.03 7.38
N ARG A 78 -8.71 5.07 8.72
CA ARG A 78 -8.37 6.28 9.50
C ARG A 78 -7.03 6.93 9.14
N GLY A 79 -6.02 6.14 8.77
CA GLY A 79 -4.69 6.65 8.40
C GLY A 79 -4.60 7.29 7.01
N LEU A 80 -5.61 7.12 6.16
CA LEU A 80 -5.71 7.67 4.81
C LEU A 80 -6.77 8.78 4.70
N ARG A 81 -7.49 9.09 5.79
CA ARG A 81 -8.48 10.17 5.79
C ARG A 81 -7.78 11.51 5.75
N VAL A 82 -8.18 12.37 4.82
CA VAL A 82 -7.64 13.72 4.67
C VAL A 82 -8.49 14.70 5.46
N HIS A 83 -7.90 15.34 6.47
CA HIS A 83 -8.56 16.34 7.32
C HIS A 83 -8.22 17.78 6.89
N LEU A 84 -8.25 18.05 5.59
CA LEU A 84 -7.98 19.39 5.08
C LEU A 84 -9.28 20.18 5.12
N GLU A 85 -9.34 21.28 5.88
CA GLU A 85 -10.50 22.15 5.92
C GLU A 85 -10.18 23.54 5.32
N PRO A 86 -11.07 24.09 4.48
CA PRO A 86 -10.88 25.41 3.90
C PRO A 86 -10.99 26.49 4.98
N ILE A 87 -10.03 27.43 5.00
CA ILE A 87 -9.96 28.49 6.03
C ILE A 87 -11.11 29.50 5.89
N LEU A 88 -11.52 29.79 4.64
CA LEU A 88 -12.39 30.93 4.32
C LEU A 88 -13.90 30.62 4.40
N CYS A 89 -14.31 29.37 4.63
CA CYS A 89 -15.71 28.95 4.61
C CYS A 89 -16.05 27.92 5.70
N LYS A 90 -15.41 28.01 6.87
CA LYS A 90 -15.57 27.01 7.95
C LYS A 90 -16.99 26.94 8.52
N ASP A 91 -17.71 28.06 8.50
CA ASP A 91 -19.03 28.16 9.14
C ASP A 91 -20.16 27.62 8.24
N ASN A 92 -19.91 27.46 6.94
CA ASN A 92 -20.89 26.88 6.02
C ASN A 92 -20.81 25.35 6.04
N ALA A 93 -21.74 24.72 6.75
CA ALA A 93 -21.82 23.26 6.86
C ALA A 93 -21.97 22.56 5.50
N GLU A 94 -22.74 23.13 4.57
CA GLU A 94 -22.93 22.54 3.22
C GLU A 94 -21.64 22.57 2.40
N PHE A 95 -20.86 23.64 2.53
CA PHE A 95 -19.58 23.76 1.84
C PHE A 95 -18.56 22.75 2.38
N ARG A 96 -18.50 22.57 3.71
CA ARG A 96 -17.64 21.55 4.33
C ARG A 96 -18.03 20.14 3.89
N ASP A 97 -19.31 19.85 3.82
CA ASP A 97 -19.77 18.53 3.37
C ASP A 97 -19.37 18.24 1.93
N LYS A 98 -19.59 19.20 1.01
CA LYS A 98 -19.11 19.10 -0.38
C LYS A 98 -17.59 18.94 -0.46
N TRP A 99 -16.85 19.67 0.37
CA TRP A 99 -15.38 19.58 0.43
C TRP A 99 -14.91 18.19 0.88
N HIS A 100 -15.53 17.65 1.93
CA HIS A 100 -15.26 16.29 2.41
C HIS A 100 -15.59 15.24 1.35
N GLN A 101 -16.71 15.38 0.63
CA GLN A 101 -17.06 14.46 -0.46
C GLN A 101 -16.01 14.45 -1.59
N ILE A 102 -15.44 15.60 -1.94
CA ILE A 102 -14.36 15.69 -2.93
C ILE A 102 -13.09 15.00 -2.41
N LEU A 103 -12.72 15.24 -1.15
CA LEU A 103 -11.57 14.58 -0.52
C LEU A 103 -11.74 13.08 -0.40
N ASP A 104 -12.96 12.62 -0.09
CA ASP A 104 -13.30 11.19 -0.02
C ASP A 104 -13.14 10.52 -1.37
N ARG A 105 -13.62 11.16 -2.45
CA ARG A 105 -13.40 10.69 -3.82
C ARG A 105 -11.91 10.59 -4.15
N CYS A 106 -11.14 11.65 -3.91
CA CYS A 106 -9.70 11.63 -4.13
C CYS A 106 -9.02 10.52 -3.32
N SER A 107 -9.44 10.30 -2.08
CA SER A 107 -8.88 9.25 -1.21
C SER A 107 -9.16 7.86 -1.76
N ILE A 108 -10.37 7.62 -2.29
CA ILE A 108 -10.72 6.36 -2.95
C ILE A 108 -9.91 6.15 -4.24
N ASP A 109 -9.72 7.20 -5.03
CA ASP A 109 -8.90 7.15 -6.25
C ASP A 109 -7.43 6.84 -5.92
N LEU A 110 -6.87 7.48 -4.87
CA LEU A 110 -5.52 7.18 -4.37
C LEU A 110 -5.39 5.74 -3.84
N MET A 111 -6.39 5.24 -3.12
CA MET A 111 -6.42 3.83 -2.70
C MET A 111 -6.42 2.89 -3.92
N THR A 112 -7.19 3.21 -4.95
CA THR A 112 -7.27 2.43 -6.19
C THR A 112 -5.95 2.45 -6.96
N SER A 113 -5.30 3.61 -7.05
CA SER A 113 -3.95 3.73 -7.63
C SER A 113 -2.92 2.90 -6.84
N THR A 114 -3.02 2.89 -5.51
CA THR A 114 -2.17 2.06 -4.64
C THR A 114 -2.40 0.56 -4.87
N ILE A 115 -3.66 0.12 -5.04
CA ILE A 115 -4.01 -1.27 -5.39
C ILE A 115 -3.32 -1.66 -6.69
N GLN A 116 -3.36 -0.80 -7.72
CA GLN A 116 -2.72 -1.06 -9.00
C GLN A 116 -1.20 -1.20 -8.87
N ALA A 117 -0.54 -0.32 -8.12
CA ALA A 117 0.90 -0.41 -7.87
C ALA A 117 1.27 -1.71 -7.11
N LEU A 118 0.49 -2.06 -6.08
CA LEU A 118 0.70 -3.28 -5.29
C LEU A 118 0.55 -4.55 -6.14
N GLN A 119 -0.36 -4.58 -7.12
CA GLN A 119 -0.49 -5.71 -8.04
C GLN A 119 0.79 -5.94 -8.86
N GLY A 120 1.43 -4.86 -9.30
CA GLY A 120 2.72 -4.92 -9.99
C GLY A 120 3.81 -5.50 -9.09
N GLU A 121 3.94 -4.97 -7.87
CA GLU A 121 4.96 -5.43 -6.91
C GLU A 121 4.75 -6.89 -6.48
N ILE A 122 3.50 -7.32 -6.28
CA ILE A 122 3.19 -8.73 -5.97
C ILE A 122 3.65 -9.62 -7.10
N ARG A 123 3.36 -9.27 -8.37
CA ARG A 123 3.77 -10.07 -9.53
C ARG A 123 5.29 -10.23 -9.59
N GLU A 124 6.05 -9.15 -9.38
CA GLU A 124 7.52 -9.19 -9.35
C GLU A 124 8.04 -10.05 -8.21
N THR A 125 7.49 -9.87 -7.01
CA THR A 125 7.85 -10.64 -5.81
C THR A 125 7.55 -12.14 -6.01
N THR A 126 6.41 -12.49 -6.62
CA THR A 126 6.06 -13.89 -6.95
C THR A 126 7.03 -14.50 -7.96
N GLN A 127 7.46 -13.74 -8.98
CA GLN A 127 8.46 -14.20 -9.94
C GLN A 127 9.82 -14.45 -9.27
N GLU A 128 10.24 -13.58 -8.36
CA GLU A 128 11.48 -13.76 -7.60
C GLU A 128 11.41 -14.97 -6.67
N ILE A 129 10.28 -15.18 -5.96
CA ILE A 129 10.05 -16.39 -5.16
C ILE A 129 10.14 -17.64 -6.03
N HIS A 130 9.59 -17.62 -7.25
CA HIS A 130 9.66 -18.76 -8.16
C HIS A 130 11.10 -19.08 -8.58
N LYS A 131 11.90 -18.05 -8.92
CA LYS A 131 13.33 -18.21 -9.22
C LYS A 131 14.09 -18.81 -8.03
N LEU A 132 13.89 -18.26 -6.84
CA LEU A 132 14.52 -18.78 -5.61
C LEU A 132 14.09 -20.23 -5.32
N THR A 133 12.84 -20.57 -5.57
CA THR A 133 12.35 -21.95 -5.39
C THR A 133 13.06 -22.91 -6.32
N MET A 134 13.32 -22.51 -7.58
CA MET A 134 14.06 -23.32 -8.55
C MET A 134 15.54 -23.44 -8.17
N GLU A 135 16.17 -22.37 -7.69
CA GLU A 135 17.55 -22.39 -7.19
C GLU A 135 17.68 -23.32 -5.97
N ILE A 136 16.76 -23.24 -5.00
CA ILE A 136 16.75 -24.15 -3.83
C ILE A 136 16.63 -25.61 -4.27
N LYS A 137 15.76 -25.92 -5.24
CA LYS A 137 15.60 -27.29 -5.76
C LYS A 137 16.87 -27.84 -6.39
N ASN A 138 17.69 -26.97 -6.97
CA ASN A 138 18.91 -27.36 -7.66
C ASN A 138 20.12 -27.50 -6.72
N THR A 139 20.11 -26.82 -5.57
CA THR A 139 21.26 -26.80 -4.63
C THR A 139 21.08 -27.70 -3.41
N PHE A 140 19.85 -27.95 -2.95
CA PHE A 140 19.59 -28.69 -1.71
C PHE A 140 19.11 -30.13 -1.95
N THR A 141 19.38 -31.00 -0.98
CA THR A 141 18.79 -32.35 -0.93
C THR A 141 17.28 -32.27 -0.64
N ASN A 142 16.50 -33.24 -1.15
CA ASN A 142 15.04 -33.24 -1.00
C ASN A 142 14.57 -33.27 0.47
N GLU A 143 15.31 -33.90 1.38
CA GLU A 143 14.96 -33.96 2.81
C GLU A 143 15.14 -32.61 3.51
N GLU A 144 16.31 -31.97 3.39
CA GLU A 144 16.58 -30.66 3.98
C GLU A 144 15.67 -29.56 3.40
N MET A 145 15.35 -29.66 2.11
CA MET A 145 14.41 -28.77 1.44
C MET A 145 12.99 -28.91 2.00
N THR A 146 12.49 -30.13 2.15
CA THR A 146 11.10 -30.35 2.58
C THR A 146 10.89 -29.93 4.02
N GLU A 147 11.84 -30.20 4.91
CA GLU A 147 11.78 -29.76 6.31
C GLU A 147 11.76 -28.24 6.43
N THR A 148 12.68 -27.55 5.75
CA THR A 148 12.80 -26.09 5.82
C THR A 148 11.63 -25.36 5.17
N LEU A 149 11.08 -25.88 4.07
CA LEU A 149 9.89 -25.33 3.42
C LEU A 149 8.65 -25.49 4.30
N ASN A 150 8.49 -26.66 4.94
CA ASN A 150 7.40 -26.90 5.89
C ASN A 150 7.49 -25.97 7.11
N ALA A 151 8.68 -25.81 7.69
CA ALA A 151 8.90 -24.88 8.80
C ALA A 151 8.55 -23.44 8.40
N THR A 152 8.96 -23.01 7.19
CA THR A 152 8.65 -21.69 6.66
C THR A 152 7.14 -21.50 6.46
N LYS A 153 6.45 -22.49 5.91
CA LYS A 153 4.99 -22.48 5.71
C LYS A 153 4.22 -22.33 7.03
N ILE A 154 4.66 -23.03 8.09
CA ILE A 154 4.06 -22.91 9.42
C ILE A 154 4.23 -21.48 9.97
N LYS A 155 5.44 -20.91 9.86
CA LYS A 155 5.69 -19.52 10.29
C LYS A 155 4.83 -18.52 9.52
N LEU A 156 4.71 -18.69 8.20
CA LEU A 156 3.86 -17.84 7.35
C LEU A 156 2.38 -17.97 7.71
N GLY A 157 1.90 -19.17 8.04
CA GLY A 157 0.53 -19.37 8.53
C GLY A 157 0.22 -18.57 9.78
N LYS A 158 1.09 -18.67 10.80
CA LYS A 158 0.95 -17.89 12.06
C LYS A 158 1.00 -16.38 11.81
N LEU A 159 1.92 -15.93 10.94
CA LEU A 159 2.03 -14.52 10.57
C LEU A 159 0.77 -14.02 9.85
N ARG A 160 0.22 -14.83 8.93
CA ARG A 160 -1.01 -14.53 8.19
C ARG A 160 -2.17 -14.31 9.14
N GLU A 161 -2.41 -15.25 10.05
CA GLU A 161 -3.50 -15.14 11.04
C GLU A 161 -3.35 -13.88 11.89
N TYR A 162 -2.14 -13.61 12.39
CA TYR A 162 -1.86 -12.42 13.17
C TYR A 162 -2.17 -11.11 12.40
N ILE A 163 -1.71 -11.02 11.16
CA ILE A 163 -1.93 -9.84 10.31
C ILE A 163 -3.43 -9.68 9.99
N VAL A 164 -4.11 -10.77 9.62
CA VAL A 164 -5.55 -10.77 9.30
C VAL A 164 -6.36 -10.29 10.51
N GLN A 165 -6.11 -10.83 11.70
CA GLN A 165 -6.81 -10.41 12.92
C GLN A 165 -6.63 -8.92 13.21
N LYS A 166 -5.41 -8.39 13.02
CA LYS A 166 -5.16 -6.95 13.16
C LYS A 166 -5.93 -6.12 12.11
N LYS A 167 -5.95 -6.56 10.85
CA LYS A 167 -6.65 -5.86 9.76
C LYS A 167 -8.17 -5.89 9.96
N LEU A 168 -8.74 -7.02 10.39
CA LEU A 168 -10.17 -7.15 10.74
C LEU A 168 -10.56 -6.23 11.90
N LYS A 169 -9.75 -6.16 12.97
CA LYS A 169 -9.99 -5.23 14.08
C LYS A 169 -10.00 -3.76 13.61
N LYS A 170 -9.06 -3.39 12.72
CA LYS A 170 -9.03 -2.04 12.12
C LYS A 170 -10.27 -1.79 11.25
N PHE A 171 -10.64 -2.75 10.39
CA PHE A 171 -11.81 -2.64 9.52
C PHE A 171 -13.12 -2.50 10.31
N LYS A 172 -13.30 -3.31 11.36
CA LYS A 172 -14.47 -3.21 12.27
C LYS A 172 -14.54 -1.84 12.93
N ARG A 173 -13.43 -1.37 13.49
CA ARG A 173 -13.36 -0.05 14.13
C ARG A 173 -13.65 1.07 13.14
N ASP A 174 -13.05 1.02 11.96
CA ASP A 174 -13.26 2.05 10.95
C ASP A 174 -14.71 2.01 10.44
N THR A 175 -15.35 0.83 10.38
CA THR A 175 -16.79 0.67 10.07
C THR A 175 -17.68 1.32 11.13
N GLN A 176 -17.34 1.20 12.41
CA GLN A 176 -18.08 1.85 13.50
C GLN A 176 -18.05 3.38 13.38
N ASP A 177 -16.94 3.97 12.92
CA ASP A 177 -16.88 5.42 12.69
C ASP A 177 -17.91 5.88 11.67
N TYR A 178 -18.09 5.12 10.58
CA TYR A 178 -19.09 5.42 9.57
C TYR A 178 -20.51 5.23 10.12
N GLN A 179 -20.75 4.19 10.92
CA GLN A 179 -22.05 3.96 11.56
C GLN A 179 -22.45 5.10 12.51
N LEU A 180 -21.47 5.68 13.22
CA LEU A 180 -21.69 6.77 14.18
C LEU A 180 -21.58 8.16 13.55
N GLY A 181 -21.25 8.28 12.25
CA GLY A 181 -21.01 9.57 11.60
C GLY A 181 -19.74 10.30 12.09
N GLN A 182 -18.80 9.59 12.72
CA GLN A 182 -17.60 10.14 13.36
C GLN A 182 -16.34 10.06 12.48
N VAL A 183 -16.52 9.92 11.16
CA VAL A 183 -15.41 9.72 10.20
C VAL A 183 -14.38 10.85 10.26
N TYR A 184 -14.84 12.09 10.49
CA TYR A 184 -14.00 13.28 10.57
C TYR A 184 -13.72 13.76 12.00
N THR A 185 -14.44 13.25 13.01
CA THR A 185 -14.35 13.70 14.41
C THR A 185 -13.76 12.64 15.35
N TRP A 186 -13.37 11.46 14.86
CA TRP A 186 -12.80 10.37 15.67
C TRP A 186 -11.57 10.77 16.50
N THR A 187 -10.81 11.78 16.07
CA THR A 187 -9.63 12.30 16.79
C THR A 187 -10.02 13.09 18.03
N GLN A 188 -11.11 13.85 17.98
CA GLN A 188 -11.66 14.60 19.12
C GLN A 188 -12.24 13.64 20.15
N TRP A 189 -13.07 12.69 19.73
CA TRP A 189 -13.60 11.63 20.60
C TRP A 189 -12.51 10.87 21.36
N ARG A 190 -11.41 10.51 20.68
CA ARG A 190 -10.30 9.81 21.35
C ARG A 190 -9.56 10.70 22.37
N ARG A 191 -9.55 12.01 22.19
CA ARG A 191 -8.95 12.94 23.16
C ARG A 191 -9.85 13.11 24.37
N GLU A 192 -11.17 13.09 24.18
CA GLU A 192 -12.17 13.17 25.23
C GLU A 192 -12.22 11.88 26.05
N ASP A 193 -12.25 10.72 25.40
CA ASP A 193 -12.22 9.38 26.02
C ASP A 193 -10.95 9.12 26.85
N ARG A 194 -9.82 9.76 26.50
CA ARG A 194 -8.56 9.69 27.28
C ARG A 194 -8.51 10.65 28.47
N ARG A 195 -9.43 11.61 28.53
CA ARG A 195 -9.52 12.62 29.59
C ARG A 195 -10.59 12.27 30.64
N ALA A 196 -11.55 11.42 30.28
CA ALA A 196 -12.50 10.78 31.18
C ALA A 196 -11.82 9.61 31.93
#